data_AF-A0A455U2L3-F1
#
_entry.id   AF-A0A455U2L3-F1
#
_cell.length_a   1.000
_cell.length_b   1.000
_cell.length_c   1.000
_cell.angle_alpha   90.00
_cell.angle_beta   90.00
_cell.angle_gamma   90.00
#
_symmetry.space_group_name_H-M   'P 1'
#
loop_
_entity.id
_entity.type
_entity.pdbx_description
1 polymer ?
#
loop_
_entity_poly.entity_id
_entity_poly.type
_entity_poly.pdbx_seq_one_letter_code
_entity_poly.pdbx_strand_id
1 'polypeptide(L)' 'MGQGIAQVVAVSGFQVHLYDVSEEQLGRAKANIDKGLGKLVAKEKISESDKRLRWSAFLARQHSIL' A
#
# COMPACT_ATOMS: atom_id res chain seq x y z
N MET A 1 -9.98 -2.92 7.31
CA MET A 1 -9.83 -4.24 6.67
C MET A 1 -9.13 -4.15 5.30
N GLY A 2 -9.59 -3.33 4.35
CA GLY A 2 -9.02 -3.24 2.99
C GLY A 2 -7.51 -2.96 2.91
N GLN A 3 -6.99 -2.09 3.78
CA GLN A 3 -5.54 -1.78 3.85
C GLN A 3 -4.64 -2.99 4.12
N GLY A 4 -5.09 -3.95 4.94
CA GLY A 4 -4.30 -5.14 5.28
C GLY A 4 -4.22 -6.11 4.09
N ILE A 5 -5.34 -6.26 3.38
CA ILE A 5 -5.40 -7.07 2.15
C ILE A 5 -4.51 -6.44 1.08
N ALA A 6 -4.60 -5.12 0.90
CA ALA A 6 -3.79 -4.37 -0.04
C ALA A 6 -2.28 -4.54 0.23
N GLN A 7 -1.86 -4.51 1.51
CA GLN A 7 -0.48 -4.77 1.89
C GLN A 7 -0.03 -6.19 1.54
N VAL A 8 -0.82 -7.22 1.85
CA VAL A 8 -0.47 -8.62 1.55
C VAL A 8 -0.35 -8.83 0.04
N VAL A 9 -1.30 -8.33 -0.74
CA VAL A 9 -1.29 -8.47 -2.21
C VAL A 9 -0.07 -7.78 -2.82
N ALA A 10 0.31 -6.60 -2.34
CA ALA A 10 1.54 -5.92 -2.78
C ALA A 10 2.81 -6.68 -2.39
N VAL A 11 2.85 -7.28 -1.19
CA VAL A 11 3.96 -8.14 -0.73
C VAL A 11 3.97 -9.51 -1.44
N SER A 12 2.87 -9.91 -2.08
CA SER A 12 2.83 -11.05 -2.99
C SER A 12 3.28 -10.72 -4.42
N GLY A 13 3.50 -9.44 -4.74
CA GLY A 13 4.09 -9.01 -6.01
C GLY A 13 3.08 -8.60 -7.08
N PHE A 14 1.81 -8.45 -6.69
CA PHE A 14 0.75 -8.02 -7.59
C PHE A 14 0.61 -6.49 -7.59
N GLN A 15 0.16 -5.94 -8.72
CA GLN A 15 -0.28 -4.55 -8.77
C GLN A 15 -1.55 -4.38 -7.95
N VAL A 16 -1.57 -3.33 -7.13
CA VAL A 16 -2.70 -3.04 -6.25
C VAL A 16 -3.24 -1.66 -6.57
N HIS A 17 -4.53 -1.61 -6.88
CA HIS A 17 -5.24 -0.36 -7.03
C HIS A 17 -5.98 -0.01 -5.75
N LEU A 18 -5.62 1.12 -5.14
CA LEU A 18 -6.36 1.66 -4.00
C LEU A 18 -7.43 2.61 -4.53
N TYR A 19 -8.69 2.28 -4.23
CA TYR A 19 -9.86 3.10 -4.51
C TYR A 19 -10.54 3.45 -3.19
N ASP A 20 -10.78 4.74 -3.00
CA ASP A 20 -11.59 5.26 -1.90
C ASP A 20 -12.27 6.55 -2.40
N VAL A 21 -13.44 6.84 -1.84
CA VAL A 21 -14.22 8.06 -2.15
C VAL A 21 -13.62 9.27 -1.44
N SER A 22 -12.99 9.06 -0.27
CA SER A 22 -12.38 10.13 0.51
C SER A 22 -10.87 10.15 0.33
N GLU A 23 -10.35 11.32 -0.05
CA GLU A 23 -8.91 11.56 -0.19
C GLU A 23 -8.16 11.40 1.15
N GLU A 24 -8.81 11.81 2.24
CA GLU A 24 -8.29 11.64 3.60
C GLU A 24 -8.13 10.16 3.96
N GLN A 25 -9.11 9.33 3.61
CA GLN A 25 -9.08 7.89 3.86
C GLN A 25 -8.02 7.21 2.99
N LEU A 26 -7.87 7.64 1.73
CA LEU A 26 -6.81 7.19 0.84
C LEU A 26 -5.43 7.53 1.41
N GLY A 27 -5.26 8.73 1.97
CA GLY A 27 -4.04 9.18 2.64
C GLY A 27 -3.71 8.36 3.88
N ARG A 28 -4.71 8.10 4.74
CA ARG A 28 -4.56 7.23 5.92
C ARG A 28 -4.17 5.81 5.54
N ALA A 29 -4.80 5.24 4.52
CA ALA A 29 -4.48 3.90 4.04
C ALA A 29 -3.03 3.83 3.52
N LYS A 30 -2.59 4.80 2.71
CA LYS A 30 -1.21 4.92 2.23
C LYS A 30 -0.20 5.00 3.38
N ALA A 31 -0.44 5.86 4.37
CA ALA A 31 0.45 6.02 5.52
C ALA A 31 0.56 4.73 6.35
N ASN A 32 -0.56 4.02 6.55
CA ASN A 32 -0.56 2.75 7.26
C ASN A 32 0.17 1.64 6.50
N ILE A 33 0.00 1.58 5.18
CA ILE A 33 0.70 0.61 4.31
C ILE A 33 2.21 0.88 4.35
N ASP A 34 2.65 2.14 4.22
CA ASP A 34 4.07 2.49 4.30
C ASP A 34 4.67 2.09 5.65
N LYS A 35 3.96 2.38 6.76
CA LYS A 35 4.36 1.93 8.10
C LYS A 35 4.41 0.41 8.21
N GLY A 36 3.48 -0.31 7.58
CA GLY A 36 3.43 -1.76 7.53
C GLY A 36 4.62 -2.36 6.78
N LEU A 37 4.97 -1.80 5.62
CA LEU A 37 6.15 -2.20 4.85
C LEU A 37 7.45 -1.88 5.62
N GLY A 38 7.53 -0.72 6.28
CA GLY A 38 8.67 -0.36 7.13
C GLY A 38 8.89 -1.37 8.28
N LYS A 39 7.82 -1.89 8.88
CA LYS A 39 7.91 -2.98 9.87
C LYS A 39 8.45 -4.28 9.27
N LEU A 40 8.15 -4.58 8.01
CA LEU A 40 8.69 -5.77 7.33
C LEU A 40 10.18 -5.61 7.04
N VAL A 41 10.63 -4.40 6.70
CA VAL A 41 12.06 -4.09 6.56
C VAL A 41 12.78 -4.20 7.90
N ALA A 42 12.22 -3.62 8.98
CA ALA A 42 12.79 -3.71 10.32
C ALA A 42 12.85 -5.15 10.87
N LYS A 43 12.02 -6.05 10.33
CA LYS A 43 12.03 -7.50 10.63
C LYS A 43 12.90 -8.30 9.65
N GLU A 44 13.64 -7.63 8.77
CA GLU A 44 14.49 -8.22 7.72
C GLU A 44 13.74 -9.21 6.81
N LYS A 45 12.42 -9.05 6.67
CA LYS A 45 11.58 -9.89 5.80
C LYS A 45 11.62 -9.44 4.35
N ILE A 46 11.88 -8.16 4.12
CA ILE A 46 12.03 -7.54 2.80
C ILE A 46 13.14 -6.49 2.88
N SER A 47 13.84 -6.21 1.78
CA SER A 47 14.84 -5.13 1.74
C SER A 47 14.19 -3.74 1.54
N GLU A 48 14.96 -2.67 1.77
CA GLU A 48 14.54 -1.30 1.40
C GLU A 48 14.21 -1.17 -0.10
N SER A 49 14.92 -1.93 -0.95
CA SER A 49 14.65 -1.99 -2.39
C SER A 49 13.33 -2.71 -2.69
N ASP A 50 13.04 -3.80 -1.98
CA ASP A 50 11.75 -4.48 -2.07
C ASP A 50 10.61 -3.59 -1.60
N LYS A 51 10.80 -2.82 -0.52
CA LYS A 51 9.81 -1.84 -0.05
C LYS A 51 9.46 -0.85 -1.16
N ARG A 52 10.47 -0.27 -1.84
CA ARG A 52 10.25 0.63 -2.98
C ARG A 52 9.53 -0.05 -4.13
N LEU A 53 9.92 -1.28 -4.48
CA LEU A 53 9.25 -2.08 -5.50
C LEU A 53 7.78 -2.31 -5.15
N ARG A 54 7.48 -2.75 -3.92
CA ARG A 54 6.10 -3.00 -3.46
C ARG A 54 5.29 -1.71 -3.41
N TRP A 55 5.93 -0.61 -3.05
CA TRP A 55 5.31 0.72 -3.07
C TRP A 55 4.96 1.17 -4.48
N SER A 56 5.86 0.96 -5.44
CA SER A 56 5.61 1.31 -6.86
C SER A 56 4.49 0.49 -7.49
N ALA A 57 4.16 -0.69 -6.93
CA ALA A 57 3.03 -1.51 -7.37
C ALA A 57 1.67 -0.93 -6.95
N PHE A 58 1.63 0.09 -6.09
CA PHE A 58 0.39 0.78 -5.74
C PHE A 58 0.05 1.87 -6.75
N LEU A 59 -1.04 1.66 -7.47
CA LEU A 59 -1.63 2.65 -8.37
C LEU A 59 -2.87 3.23 -7.69
N ALA A 60 -2.70 4.36 -7.02
CA ALA A 60 -3.80 5.05 -6.35
C ALA A 60 -4.57 5.92 -7.35
N ARG A 61 -5.89 5.70 -7.45
CA ARG A 61 -6.81 6.61 -8.15
C ARG A 61 -7.92 7.04 -7.21
N GLN A 62 -8.21 8.33 -7.20
CA GLN A 62 -9.46 8.82 -6.62
C GLN A 62 -10.56 8.60 -7.66
N HIS A 63 -11.61 7.87 -7.29
CA HIS A 63 -12.80 7.78 -8.12
C HIS A 63 -13.75 8.87 -7.66
N SER A 64 -13.78 9.99 -8.39
CA SER A 64 -14.82 10.99 -8.22
C SER A 64 -16.10 10.41 -8.83
N ILE A 65 -17.02 9.96 -7.99
CA ILE A 65 -18.39 9.63 -8.44
C ILE A 65 -19.12 10.96 -8.60
N LEU A 66 -18.91 11.60 -9.74
CA LEU A 66 -19.75 12.66 -10.30
C LEU A 66 -19.89 12.40 -11.80
#